data_AF-J9EMS4-F1
#
_entry.id   AF-J9EMS4-F1
#
_cell.length_a   1.000
_cell.length_b   1.000
_cell.length_c   1.000
_cell.angle_alpha   90.00
_cell.angle_beta   90.00
_cell.angle_gamma   90.00
#
_symmetry.space_group_name_H-M   'P 1'
#
loop_
_entity.id
_entity.type
_entity.pdbx_description
1 polymer ?
#
loop_
_entity_poly.entity_id
_entity_poly.type
_entity_poly.pdbx_seq_one_letter_code
_entity_poly.pdbx_strand_id
1 'polypeptide(L)'
;MAAKIDSLKRWTVSTYKTTKQSICENLGRVERTVDKELEEQIEQLKILHKYYNQVLTMSKLFTSNFHQMNEAQKSLAESLYQLSLKEMSLKAECSSNCDSLRSVAHNGELLERALSFFLSSIKTLSEKTFEDTMETIHNYDQARLEYDVHRNEIVALQHSSASPEAIAGADFRCNQHRGKYEQLKADVK
;
A
#
# COMPACT_ATOMS: atom_id res chain seq x y z
N MET A 1 34.97 14.49 1.05
CA MET A 1 34.56 14.26 -0.36
C MET A 1 34.82 12.81 -0.79
N ALA A 2 36.00 12.24 -0.54
CA ALA A 2 36.34 10.84 -0.82
C ALA A 2 35.37 9.80 -0.21
N ALA A 3 35.03 9.91 1.08
CA ALA A 3 34.10 8.97 1.73
C ALA A 3 32.69 8.92 1.08
N LYS A 4 32.20 10.05 0.56
CA LYS A 4 30.93 10.10 -0.18
C LYS A 4 31.02 9.42 -1.55
N ILE A 5 32.18 9.52 -2.21
CA ILE A 5 32.43 8.87 -3.49
C ILE A 5 32.54 7.35 -3.29
N ASP A 6 33.19 6.90 -2.21
CA ASP A 6 33.32 5.48 -1.90
C ASP A 6 31.99 4.86 -1.46
N SER A 7 31.16 5.58 -0.70
CA SER A 7 29.81 5.12 -0.37
C SER A 7 28.94 4.97 -1.63
N LEU A 8 29.02 5.93 -2.56
CA LEU A 8 28.33 5.85 -3.85
C LEU A 8 28.80 4.65 -4.66
N LYS A 9 30.11 4.41 -4.76
CA LYS A 9 30.66 3.23 -5.48
C LYS A 9 30.14 1.92 -4.89
N ARG A 10 30.19 1.77 -3.56
CA ARG A 10 29.69 0.57 -2.87
C ARG A 10 28.20 0.38 -3.11
N TRP A 11 27.42 1.45 -3.02
CA TRP A 11 26.00 1.44 -3.32
C TRP A 11 25.73 0.98 -4.75
N THR A 12 26.37 1.59 -5.76
CA THR A 12 26.18 1.23 -7.18
C THR A 12 26.53 -0.25 -7.44
N VAL A 13 27.63 -0.74 -6.89
CA VAL A 13 28.02 -2.15 -7.03
C VAL A 13 27.01 -3.08 -6.36
N SER A 14 26.55 -2.74 -5.16
CA SER A 14 25.54 -3.52 -4.43
C SER A 14 24.24 -3.58 -5.22
N THR A 15 23.72 -2.43 -5.65
CA THR A 15 22.51 -2.32 -6.47
C THR A 15 22.61 -3.13 -7.75
N TYR A 16 23.74 -3.08 -8.46
CA TYR A 16 23.97 -3.90 -9.65
C TYR A 16 23.91 -5.40 -9.34
N LYS A 17 24.59 -5.87 -8.28
CA LYS A 17 24.60 -7.29 -7.89
C LYS A 17 23.20 -7.77 -7.51
N THR A 18 22.48 -7.01 -6.70
CA THR A 18 21.11 -7.33 -6.29
C THR A 18 20.15 -7.35 -7.48
N THR A 19 20.29 -6.40 -8.41
CA THR A 19 19.50 -6.38 -9.66
C THR A 19 19.79 -7.60 -10.53
N LYS A 20 21.07 -7.93 -10.70
CA LYS A 20 21.49 -9.13 -11.44
C LYS A 20 20.94 -10.40 -10.80
N GLN A 21 21.01 -10.52 -9.48
CA GLN A 21 20.46 -11.65 -8.73
C GLN A 21 18.96 -11.80 -8.97
N SER A 22 18.19 -10.71 -8.80
CA SER A 22 16.73 -10.71 -9.04
C SER A 22 16.37 -11.15 -10.47
N ILE A 23 17.07 -10.62 -11.48
CA ILE A 23 16.85 -11.02 -12.88
C ILE A 23 17.17 -12.51 -13.08
N CYS A 24 18.28 -12.99 -12.52
CA CYS A 24 18.67 -14.39 -12.63
C CYS A 24 17.68 -15.33 -11.93
N GLU A 25 17.14 -14.95 -10.77
CA GLU A 25 16.09 -15.70 -10.05
C GLU A 25 14.82 -15.78 -10.91
N ASN A 26 14.37 -14.66 -11.47
CA ASN A 26 13.18 -14.61 -12.33
C ASN A 26 13.33 -15.45 -13.61
N LEU A 27 14.56 -15.61 -14.12
CA LEU A 27 14.86 -16.45 -15.27
C LEU A 27 15.15 -17.93 -14.89
N GLY A 28 15.07 -18.29 -13.60
CA GLY A 28 15.38 -19.64 -13.11
C GLY A 28 16.84 -20.05 -13.26
N ARG A 29 17.76 -19.07 -13.40
CA ARG A 29 19.20 -19.31 -13.64
C ARG A 29 20.01 -19.48 -12.35
N VAL A 30 19.46 -19.04 -11.22
CA VAL A 30 20.07 -19.17 -9.89
C VAL A 30 18.99 -19.56 -8.88
N GLU A 31 19.39 -20.25 -7.82
CA GLU A 31 18.49 -20.63 -6.74
C GLU A 31 18.09 -19.42 -5.89
N ARG A 32 16.84 -19.42 -5.45
CA ARG A 32 16.20 -18.39 -4.63
C ARG A 32 15.93 -18.95 -3.23
N THR A 33 16.21 -18.18 -2.18
CA THR A 33 15.70 -18.52 -0.84
C THR A 33 14.20 -18.35 -0.80
N VAL A 34 13.45 -19.39 -0.42
CA VAL A 34 11.98 -19.37 -0.39
C VAL A 34 11.46 -19.87 0.94
N ASP A 35 10.57 -19.09 1.57
CA ASP A 35 9.69 -19.54 2.65
C ASP A 35 8.26 -19.55 2.08
N LYS A 36 7.79 -20.73 1.67
CA LYS A 36 6.53 -20.87 0.92
C LYS A 36 5.31 -20.40 1.72
N GLU A 37 5.32 -20.67 3.03
CA GLU A 37 4.22 -20.30 3.92
C GLU A 37 4.16 -18.77 4.05
N LEU A 38 5.31 -18.13 4.27
CA LEU A 38 5.39 -16.68 4.37
C LEU A 38 5.04 -15.99 3.05
N GLU A 39 5.50 -16.53 1.91
CA GLU A 39 5.15 -16.00 0.58
C GLU A 39 3.64 -16.08 0.30
N GLU A 40 3.00 -17.17 0.71
CA GLU A 40 1.54 -17.31 0.58
C GLU A 40 0.80 -16.28 1.44
N GLN A 41 1.23 -16.08 2.69
CA GLN A 41 0.64 -15.06 3.58
C GLN A 41 0.83 -13.63 3.04
N ILE A 42 2.01 -13.31 2.51
CA ILE A 42 2.30 -12.02 1.87
C ILE A 42 1.39 -11.81 0.65
N GLU A 43 1.16 -12.83 -0.17
CA GLU A 43 0.28 -12.72 -1.34
C GLU A 43 -1.18 -12.51 -0.93
N GLN A 44 -1.64 -13.23 0.09
CA GLN A 44 -2.97 -13.01 0.68
C GLN A 44 -3.12 -11.59 1.22
N LEU A 45 -2.09 -11.05 1.88
CA LEU A 45 -2.09 -9.67 2.38
C LEU A 45 -2.20 -8.65 1.24
N LYS A 46 -1.45 -8.83 0.15
CA LYS A 46 -1.53 -7.95 -1.05
C LYS A 46 -2.91 -7.97 -1.68
N ILE A 47 -3.52 -9.15 -1.79
CA ILE A 47 -4.89 -9.30 -2.28
C ILE A 47 -5.86 -8.58 -1.37
N LEU A 48 -5.73 -8.75 -0.05
CA LEU A 48 -6.57 -8.08 0.94
C LEU A 48 -6.43 -6.56 0.86
N HIS A 49 -5.20 -6.04 0.77
CA HIS A 49 -4.91 -4.62 0.61
C HIS A 49 -5.61 -4.04 -0.64
N LYS A 50 -5.58 -4.77 -1.77
CA LYS A 50 -6.30 -4.38 -2.99
C LYS A 50 -7.81 -4.25 -2.75
N TYR A 51 -8.41 -5.17 -2.01
CA TYR A 51 -9.84 -5.09 -1.66
C TYR A 51 -10.14 -3.89 -0.76
N TYR A 52 -9.32 -3.61 0.25
CA TYR A 52 -9.48 -2.40 1.09
C TYR A 52 -9.37 -1.11 0.26
N ASN A 53 -8.42 -1.02 -0.66
CA ASN A 53 -8.30 0.13 -1.56
C ASN A 53 -9.50 0.29 -2.50
N GLN A 54 -10.10 -0.82 -2.95
CA GLN A 54 -11.33 -0.77 -3.74
C GLN A 54 -12.49 -0.21 -2.91
N VAL A 55 -12.65 -0.66 -1.66
CA VAL A 55 -13.68 -0.12 -0.74
C VAL A 55 -13.43 1.36 -0.47
N LEU A 56 -12.18 1.77 -0.20
CA LEU A 56 -11.80 3.17 -0.02
C LEU A 56 -12.20 4.01 -1.25
N THR A 57 -11.89 3.52 -2.45
CA THR A 57 -12.18 4.23 -3.71
C THR A 57 -13.69 4.40 -3.91
N MET A 58 -14.46 3.32 -3.75
CA MET A 58 -15.92 3.38 -3.88
C MET A 58 -16.56 4.26 -2.81
N SER A 59 -16.00 4.28 -1.60
CA SER A 59 -16.50 5.11 -0.50
C SER A 59 -16.20 6.59 -0.74
N LYS A 60 -15.00 6.94 -1.25
CA LYS A 60 -14.69 8.31 -1.69
C LYS A 60 -15.69 8.80 -2.74
N LEU A 61 -15.97 7.96 -3.75
CA LEU A 61 -16.93 8.27 -4.81
C LEU A 61 -18.36 8.44 -4.25
N PHE A 62 -18.81 7.50 -3.42
CA PHE A 62 -20.14 7.55 -2.82
C PHE A 62 -20.33 8.78 -1.95
N THR A 63 -19.39 9.08 -1.05
CA THR A 63 -19.45 10.27 -0.19
C THR A 63 -19.52 11.56 -1.00
N SER A 64 -18.74 11.66 -2.09
CA SER A 64 -18.77 12.83 -2.96
C SER A 64 -20.11 12.99 -3.67
N ASN A 65 -20.64 11.91 -4.26
CA ASN A 65 -21.93 11.94 -4.94
C ASN A 65 -23.08 12.22 -3.96
N PHE A 66 -23.03 11.61 -2.79
CA PHE A 66 -24.03 11.81 -1.74
C PHE A 66 -24.07 13.27 -1.29
N HIS A 67 -22.90 13.89 -1.09
CA HIS A 67 -22.80 15.30 -0.74
C HIS A 67 -23.42 16.21 -1.81
N GLN A 68 -23.09 15.98 -3.09
CA GLN A 68 -23.68 16.75 -4.19
C GLN A 68 -25.20 16.57 -4.29
N MET A 69 -25.69 15.35 -4.09
CA MET A 69 -27.13 15.07 -4.04
C MET A 69 -27.80 15.82 -2.90
N ASN A 70 -27.18 15.84 -1.72
CA ASN A 70 -27.69 16.52 -0.53
C ASN A 70 -27.80 18.05 -0.75
N GLU A 71 -26.79 18.65 -1.37
CA GLU A 71 -26.80 20.08 -1.73
C GLU A 71 -27.84 20.40 -2.82
N ALA A 72 -28.01 19.51 -3.81
CA ALA A 72 -29.05 19.65 -4.82
C ALA A 72 -30.46 19.56 -4.21
N GLN A 73 -30.68 18.68 -3.23
CA GLN A 73 -31.94 18.59 -2.50
C GLN A 73 -32.27 19.89 -1.76
N LYS A 74 -31.30 20.49 -1.06
CA LYS A 74 -31.46 21.79 -0.39
C LYS A 74 -31.83 22.90 -1.38
N SER A 75 -31.12 22.95 -2.51
CA SER A 75 -31.35 23.96 -3.56
C SER A 75 -32.72 23.82 -4.22
N LEU A 76 -33.16 22.59 -4.48
CA LEU A 76 -34.49 22.31 -5.05
C LEU A 76 -35.59 22.66 -4.04
N ALA A 77 -35.40 22.32 -2.77
CA ALA A 77 -36.35 22.68 -1.72
C ALA A 77 -36.56 24.19 -1.63
N GLU A 78 -35.46 24.96 -1.68
CA GLU A 78 -35.54 26.42 -1.67
C GLU A 78 -36.26 26.96 -2.91
N SER A 79 -35.99 26.41 -4.09
CA SER A 79 -36.69 26.81 -5.32
C SER A 79 -38.20 26.54 -5.25
N LEU A 80 -38.62 25.40 -4.72
CA LEU A 80 -40.02 25.05 -4.49
C LEU A 80 -40.68 25.96 -3.45
N TYR A 81 -39.95 26.30 -2.39
CA TYR A 81 -40.42 27.27 -1.41
C TYR A 81 -40.69 28.63 -2.07
N GLN A 82 -39.73 29.16 -2.84
CA GLN A 82 -39.90 30.42 -3.55
C GLN A 82 -41.07 30.39 -4.55
N LEU A 83 -41.31 29.27 -5.23
CA LEU A 83 -42.46 29.10 -6.11
C LEU A 83 -43.78 29.10 -5.33
N SER A 84 -43.83 28.43 -4.18
CA SER A 84 -45.03 28.36 -3.33
C SER A 84 -45.47 29.73 -2.79
N LEU A 85 -44.54 30.68 -2.68
CA LEU A 85 -44.84 32.06 -2.28
C LEU A 85 -45.44 32.89 -3.42
N LYS A 86 -45.20 32.51 -4.68
CA LYS A 86 -45.60 33.26 -5.88
C LYS A 86 -46.87 32.69 -6.52
N GLU A 87 -47.00 31.37 -6.57
CA GLU A 87 -48.09 30.66 -7.23
C GLU A 87 -49.06 30.03 -6.21
N MET A 88 -50.10 30.78 -5.84
CA MET A 88 -51.08 30.34 -4.83
C MET A 88 -51.82 29.05 -5.22
N SER A 89 -52.00 28.79 -6.52
CA SER A 89 -52.63 27.57 -7.04
C SER A 89 -51.79 26.31 -6.85
N LEU A 90 -50.46 26.46 -6.68
CA LEU A 90 -49.50 25.36 -6.51
C LEU A 90 -48.87 25.33 -5.10
N LYS A 91 -49.35 26.20 -4.20
CA LYS A 91 -48.73 26.43 -2.91
C LYS A 91 -48.64 25.15 -2.08
N ALA A 92 -49.74 24.40 -1.99
CA ALA A 92 -49.80 23.21 -1.14
C ALA A 92 -48.80 22.13 -1.59
N GLU A 93 -48.76 21.86 -2.89
CA GLU A 93 -47.89 20.87 -3.52
C GLU A 93 -46.41 21.28 -3.41
N CYS A 94 -46.10 22.54 -3.70
CA CYS A 94 -44.73 23.06 -3.61
C CYS A 94 -44.22 23.10 -2.18
N SER A 95 -45.04 23.53 -1.21
CA SER A 95 -44.67 23.53 0.21
C SER A 95 -44.45 22.10 0.72
N SER A 96 -45.34 21.15 0.40
CA SER A 96 -45.19 19.76 0.81
C SER A 96 -43.90 19.10 0.27
N ASN A 97 -43.58 19.34 -1.00
CA ASN A 97 -42.34 18.84 -1.61
C ASN A 97 -41.09 19.51 -1.02
N CYS A 98 -41.15 20.82 -0.75
CA CYS A 98 -40.08 21.55 -0.07
C CYS A 98 -39.77 20.94 1.31
N ASP A 99 -40.80 20.73 2.13
CA ASP A 99 -40.63 20.18 3.48
C ASP A 99 -40.06 18.77 3.43
N SER A 100 -40.50 17.95 2.46
CA SER A 100 -39.96 16.61 2.23
C SER A 100 -38.48 16.64 1.87
N LEU A 101 -38.07 17.50 0.93
CA LEU A 101 -36.67 17.62 0.52
C LEU A 101 -35.78 18.19 1.65
N ARG A 102 -36.27 19.15 2.43
CA ARG A 102 -35.56 19.66 3.62
C ARG A 102 -35.37 18.55 4.66
N SER A 103 -36.39 17.73 4.90
CA SER A 103 -36.30 16.60 5.82
C SER A 103 -35.27 15.56 5.36
N VAL A 104 -35.31 15.18 4.08
CA VAL A 104 -34.30 14.26 3.51
C VAL A 104 -32.90 14.84 3.61
N ALA A 105 -32.72 16.12 3.27
CA ALA A 105 -31.41 16.75 3.30
C ALA A 105 -30.84 16.86 4.74
N HIS A 106 -31.70 17.18 5.71
CA HIS A 106 -31.33 17.23 7.12
C HIS A 106 -30.90 15.86 7.64
N ASN A 107 -31.67 14.80 7.32
CA ASN A 107 -31.29 13.43 7.67
C ASN A 107 -30.01 12.99 6.96
N GLY A 108 -29.76 13.50 5.75
CA GLY A 108 -28.54 13.27 4.99
C GLY A 108 -27.27 13.75 5.72
N GLU A 109 -27.33 14.82 6.51
CA GLU A 109 -26.17 15.32 7.25
C GLU A 109 -25.63 14.30 8.28
N LEU A 110 -26.51 13.51 8.89
CA LEU A 110 -26.09 12.44 9.82
C LEU A 110 -25.30 11.35 9.08
N LEU A 111 -25.77 10.98 7.90
CA LEU A 111 -25.08 10.01 7.05
C LEU A 111 -23.75 10.57 6.52
N GLU A 112 -23.69 11.83 6.10
CA GLU A 112 -22.44 12.49 5.69
C GLU A 112 -21.37 12.45 6.80
N ARG A 113 -21.77 12.71 8.05
CA ARG A 113 -20.86 12.63 9.20
C ARG A 113 -20.34 11.21 9.41
N ALA A 114 -21.23 10.21 9.33
CA ALA A 114 -20.86 8.80 9.46
C ALA A 114 -19.92 8.35 8.33
N LEU A 115 -20.22 8.74 7.09
CA LEU A 115 -19.38 8.46 5.92
C LEU A 115 -18.01 9.13 6.01
N SER A 116 -17.95 10.35 6.53
CA SER A 116 -16.68 11.08 6.74
C SER A 116 -15.80 10.39 7.76
N PHE A 117 -16.39 9.92 8.87
CA PHE A 117 -15.68 9.12 9.87
C PHE A 117 -15.17 7.80 9.26
N PHE A 118 -16.06 7.04 8.63
CA PHE A 118 -15.70 5.78 7.96
C PHE A 118 -14.57 5.98 6.95
N LEU A 119 -14.66 7.02 6.12
CA LEU A 119 -13.64 7.34 5.11
C LEU A 119 -12.28 7.63 5.74
N SER A 120 -12.24 8.37 6.85
CA SER A 120 -11.01 8.64 7.59
C SER A 120 -10.39 7.37 8.16
N SER A 121 -11.21 6.50 8.75
CA SER A 121 -10.76 5.23 9.33
C SER A 121 -10.21 4.28 8.27
N ILE A 122 -10.95 4.06 7.17
CA ILE A 122 -10.50 3.15 6.12
C ILE A 122 -9.30 3.70 5.36
N LYS A 123 -9.22 5.03 5.17
CA LYS A 123 -8.03 5.68 4.60
C LYS A 123 -6.79 5.43 5.46
N THR A 124 -6.92 5.55 6.79
CA THR A 124 -5.80 5.30 7.71
C THR A 124 -5.36 3.84 7.65
N LEU A 125 -6.31 2.91 7.64
CA LEU A 125 -6.00 1.49 7.52
C LEU A 125 -5.28 1.18 6.21
N SER A 126 -5.82 1.60 5.07
CA SER A 126 -5.28 1.25 3.75
C SER A 126 -4.02 2.03 3.37
N GLU A 127 -3.98 3.34 3.59
CA GLU A 127 -2.88 4.20 3.13
C GLU A 127 -1.76 4.34 4.18
N LYS A 128 -1.92 3.80 5.40
CA LYS A 128 -0.87 3.80 6.43
C LYS A 128 -0.57 2.42 6.96
N THR A 129 -1.53 1.77 7.62
CA THR A 129 -1.26 0.50 8.33
C THR A 129 -0.84 -0.61 7.37
N PHE A 130 -1.51 -0.75 6.22
CA PHE A 130 -1.06 -1.68 5.18
C PHE A 130 0.31 -1.29 4.62
N GLU A 131 0.55 0.00 4.33
CA GLU A 131 1.82 0.47 3.79
C GLU A 131 3.00 0.23 4.75
N ASP A 132 2.84 0.45 6.06
CA ASP A 132 3.85 0.16 7.08
C ASP A 132 4.26 -1.33 7.06
N THR A 133 3.27 -2.22 6.90
CA THR A 133 3.50 -3.67 6.78
C THR A 133 4.18 -4.01 5.45
N MET A 134 3.74 -3.39 4.35
CA MET A 134 4.32 -3.60 3.02
C MET A 134 5.77 -3.11 2.93
N GLU A 135 6.13 -2.03 3.63
CA GLU A 135 7.50 -1.56 3.76
C GLU A 135 8.37 -2.58 4.49
N THR A 136 7.86 -3.17 5.58
CA THR A 136 8.56 -4.23 6.31
C THR A 136 8.79 -5.46 5.43
N ILE A 137 7.78 -5.87 4.65
CA ILE A 137 7.89 -6.96 3.65
C ILE A 137 8.92 -6.61 2.57
N HIS A 138 8.96 -5.37 2.09
CA HIS A 138 9.94 -4.93 1.10
C HIS A 138 11.38 -5.03 1.63
N ASN A 139 11.60 -4.58 2.86
CA ASN A 139 12.90 -4.66 3.53
C ASN A 139 13.35 -6.11 3.72
N TYR A 140 12.42 -6.99 4.09
CA TYR A 140 12.64 -8.44 4.15
C TYR A 140 13.09 -9.02 2.80
N ASP A 141 12.38 -8.73 1.71
CA ASP A 141 12.73 -9.26 0.38
C ASP A 141 14.07 -8.70 -0.12
N GLN A 142 14.38 -7.43 0.19
CA GLN A 142 15.70 -6.87 -0.10
C GLN A 142 16.81 -7.61 0.66
N ALA A 143 16.62 -7.89 1.95
CA ALA A 143 17.61 -8.63 2.75
C ALA A 143 17.78 -10.07 2.27
N ARG A 144 16.70 -10.73 1.83
CA ARG A 144 16.76 -12.04 1.18
C ARG A 144 17.60 -11.99 -0.10
N LEU A 145 17.36 -11.01 -0.98
CA LEU A 145 18.14 -10.83 -2.20
C LEU A 145 19.62 -10.59 -1.92
N GLU A 146 19.95 -9.74 -0.94
CA GLU A 146 21.34 -9.49 -0.52
C GLU A 146 22.01 -10.78 0.01
N TYR A 147 21.28 -11.57 0.80
CA TYR A 147 21.76 -12.88 1.25
C TYR A 147 22.02 -13.85 0.08
N ASP A 148 21.11 -13.92 -0.89
CA ASP A 148 21.23 -14.78 -2.07
C ASP A 148 22.41 -14.39 -2.97
N VAL A 149 22.69 -13.09 -3.12
CA VAL A 149 23.91 -12.58 -3.78
C VAL A 149 25.15 -13.19 -3.12
N HIS A 150 25.28 -13.09 -1.80
CA HIS A 150 26.46 -13.55 -1.09
C HIS A 150 26.58 -15.08 -1.04
N ARG A 151 25.46 -15.81 -0.96
CA ARG A 151 25.46 -17.26 -1.07
C ARG A 151 26.01 -17.70 -2.44
N ASN A 152 25.53 -17.07 -3.52
CA ASN A 152 25.96 -17.39 -4.87
C ASN A 152 27.41 -16.98 -5.13
N GLU A 153 27.91 -15.90 -4.50
CA GLU A 153 29.33 -15.53 -4.54
C GLU A 153 30.24 -16.60 -3.95
N ILE A 154 29.86 -17.23 -2.82
CA ILE A 154 30.64 -18.33 -2.21
C ILE A 154 30.74 -19.50 -3.17
N VAL A 155 29.60 -19.92 -3.74
CA VAL A 155 29.56 -21.01 -4.73
C VAL A 155 30.47 -20.71 -5.92
N ALA A 156 30.42 -19.48 -6.45
CA ALA A 156 31.28 -19.06 -7.56
C ALA A 156 32.79 -19.07 -7.20
N LEU A 157 33.16 -18.68 -5.97
CA LEU A 157 34.55 -18.71 -5.50
C LEU A 157 35.07 -20.13 -5.30
N GLN A 158 34.22 -21.05 -4.83
CA GLN A 158 34.56 -22.46 -4.70
C GLN A 158 34.82 -23.11 -6.07
N HIS A 159 34.05 -22.74 -7.10
CA HIS A 159 34.25 -23.23 -8.46
C HIS A 159 35.47 -22.63 -9.18
N SER A 160 35.95 -21.45 -8.76
CA SER A 160 37.07 -20.76 -9.40
C SER A 160 38.44 -21.05 -8.75
N SER A 161 38.51 -22.02 -7.85
CA SER A 161 39.74 -22.38 -7.10
C SER A 161 40.34 -21.18 -6.35
N ALA A 162 39.49 -20.31 -5.79
CA ALA A 162 39.92 -19.18 -4.98
C ALA A 162 40.67 -19.61 -3.71
N SER A 163 41.48 -18.72 -3.12
CA SER A 163 42.23 -19.06 -1.90
C SER A 163 41.30 -19.36 -0.72
N PRO A 164 41.71 -20.23 0.22
CA PRO A 164 40.93 -20.52 1.42
C PRO A 164 40.58 -19.26 2.22
N GLU A 165 41.47 -18.25 2.28
CA GLU A 165 41.19 -16.98 2.97
C GLU A 165 40.09 -16.17 2.28
N ALA A 166 40.06 -16.17 0.94
CA ALA A 166 39.03 -15.47 0.17
C ALA A 166 37.64 -16.08 0.39
N ILE A 167 37.57 -17.41 0.46
CA ILE A 167 36.33 -18.16 0.74
C ILE A 167 35.89 -17.90 2.18
N ALA A 168 36.79 -17.99 3.17
CA ALA A 168 36.46 -17.72 4.57
C ALA A 168 35.95 -16.28 4.79
N GLY A 169 36.53 -15.30 4.10
CA GLY A 169 36.05 -13.92 4.12
C GLY A 169 34.67 -13.75 3.47
N ALA A 170 34.35 -14.52 2.43
CA ALA A 170 33.02 -14.53 1.81
C ALA A 170 31.97 -15.20 2.71
N ASP A 171 32.32 -16.32 3.35
CA ASP A 171 31.48 -17.00 4.34
C ASP A 171 31.11 -16.09 5.50
N PHE A 172 32.07 -15.35 6.05
CA PHE A 172 31.82 -14.39 7.12
C PHE A 172 30.78 -13.33 6.71
N ARG A 173 30.90 -12.75 5.50
CA ARG A 173 29.93 -11.78 4.98
C ARG A 173 28.56 -12.40 4.73
N CYS A 174 28.52 -13.59 4.14
CA CYS A 174 27.25 -14.28 3.90
C CYS A 174 26.50 -14.57 5.20
N ASN A 175 27.21 -14.99 6.25
CA ASN A 175 26.61 -15.19 7.58
C ASN A 175 26.06 -13.89 8.19
N GLN A 176 26.71 -12.74 7.97
CA GLN A 176 26.17 -11.44 8.39
C GLN A 176 24.84 -11.12 7.68
N HIS A 177 24.80 -11.30 6.36
CA HIS A 177 23.57 -11.07 5.58
C HIS A 177 22.47 -12.08 5.90
N ARG A 178 22.84 -13.32 6.22
CA ARG A 178 21.90 -14.32 6.74
C ARG A 178 21.26 -13.86 8.05
N GLY A 179 22.05 -13.36 9.00
CA GLY A 179 21.52 -12.84 10.26
C GLY A 179 20.51 -11.71 10.06
N LYS A 180 20.81 -10.75 9.17
CA LYS A 180 19.90 -9.67 8.79
C LYS A 180 18.61 -10.20 8.15
N TYR A 181 18.73 -11.16 7.22
CA TYR A 181 17.59 -11.81 6.58
C TYR A 181 16.68 -12.50 7.60
N GLU A 182 17.23 -13.31 8.50
CA GLU A 182 16.45 -14.03 9.52
C GLU A 182 15.78 -13.07 10.52
N GLN A 183 16.44 -11.95 10.86
CA GLN A 183 15.83 -10.92 11.69
C GLN A 183 14.63 -10.28 11.01
N LEU A 184 14.78 -9.79 9.77
CA LEU A 184 13.68 -9.16 9.04
C LEU A 184 12.57 -10.15 8.67
N LYS A 185 12.91 -11.42 8.52
CA LYS A 185 11.93 -12.50 8.39
C LYS A 185 11.07 -12.65 9.63
N ALA A 186 11.65 -12.49 10.82
CA ALA A 186 10.92 -12.51 12.08
C ALA A 186 10.04 -11.26 12.25
N ASP A 187 10.49 -10.10 11.76
CA ASP A 187 9.70 -8.86 11.81
C ASP A 187 8.44 -8.90 10.92
N VAL A 188 8.43 -9.75 9.87
CA VAL A 188 7.27 -9.94 8.98
C VAL A 188 6.29 -10.99 9.49
N LYS A 189 6.74 -11.96 10.31
CA LYS A 189 5.92 -13.06 10.83
C LYS A 189 5.07 -12.64 12.04
#